data_AF-A0A1W9ZUU0-F1
#
_entry.id   AF-A0A1W9ZUU0-F1
#
_cell.length_a   1.000
_cell.length_b   1.000
_cell.length_c   1.000
_cell.angle_alpha   90.00
_cell.angle_beta   90.00
_cell.angle_gamma   90.00
#
_symmetry.space_group_name_H-M   'P 1'
#
loop_
_entity.id
_entity.type
_entity.pdbx_description
1 polymer ?
#
loop_
_entity_poly.entity_id
_entity_poly.type
_entity_poly.pdbx_seq_one_letter_code
_entity_poly.pdbx_strand_id
1 'polypeptide(L)'
;MSALLSIPRYPADVTAEWLSTVLSQRGTPVEVAAADVVAIGTGQTGATYRVTARYETEPGGLPQTFVIKLPAQDDAVRDRVAIGYRSECAFYTSVADRMRVPAPQCYYCEITDDAMEFALLLADQAPAVQGDQLLGCGEQEARLAVTALAGLHGPSWCDPVWLDLPGIAFPLPDEPSAQGLGEVAKMSADITLAKLGDRMLGEDRETFVATMSSVTPWLLAERGRFSLLHGDYRLDNLLFDPDLTRVSVVDWQTLGIGLPARDLAYFTATSLDSQLRSAIEGELVDAYHRALVGYGVTDYDRETCWRDYRLGTPQALLIAAFGFAFAAATERGDDMVLTMLRRGCQAIRDLGTLELIAAQP
;
A
#
# COMPACT_ATOMS: atom_id res chain seq x y z
N MET A 1 -30.80 22.22 -8.88
CA MET A 1 -29.49 22.69 -9.36
C MET A 1 -28.55 22.57 -8.18
N SER A 2 -27.77 21.48 -8.09
CA SER A 2 -26.75 21.35 -7.04
C SER A 2 -25.73 22.46 -7.27
N ALA A 3 -25.44 23.27 -6.25
CA ALA A 3 -24.19 24.01 -6.27
C ALA A 3 -23.07 22.99 -6.49
N LEU A 4 -22.13 23.29 -7.40
CA LEU A 4 -20.92 22.49 -7.54
C LEU A 4 -20.21 22.58 -6.18
N LEU A 5 -20.16 21.47 -5.45
CA LEU A 5 -19.41 21.37 -4.20
C LEU A 5 -17.94 21.59 -4.54
N SER A 6 -17.30 22.58 -3.94
CA SER A 6 -15.86 22.76 -4.12
C SER A 6 -15.10 21.66 -3.38
N ILE A 7 -14.07 21.10 -4.02
CA ILE A 7 -13.16 20.14 -3.39
C ILE A 7 -12.33 20.92 -2.35
N PRO A 8 -12.31 20.51 -1.07
CA PRO A 8 -11.56 21.22 -0.05
C PRO A 8 -10.05 21.05 -0.30
N ARG A 9 -9.29 22.14 -0.12
CA ARG A 9 -7.83 22.14 -0.29
C ARG A 9 -7.11 22.23 1.06
N TYR A 10 -7.71 22.93 2.00
CA TYR A 10 -7.19 23.19 3.33
C TYR A 10 -8.12 22.60 4.40
N PRO A 11 -7.62 22.29 5.61
CA PRO A 11 -8.46 21.83 6.72
C PRO A 11 -9.63 22.76 7.05
N ALA A 12 -9.44 24.07 6.89
CA ALA A 12 -10.47 25.08 7.12
C ALA A 12 -11.61 25.05 6.08
N ASP A 13 -11.39 24.45 4.91
CA ASP A 13 -12.41 24.30 3.86
C ASP A 13 -13.41 23.17 4.19
N VAL A 14 -13.05 22.27 5.11
CA VAL A 14 -13.89 21.16 5.57
C VAL A 14 -14.85 21.68 6.65
N THR A 15 -15.84 22.47 6.21
CA THR A 15 -16.84 23.09 7.08
C THR A 15 -17.99 22.14 7.42
N ALA A 16 -18.82 22.54 8.39
CA ALA A 16 -20.05 21.83 8.70
C ALA A 16 -21.00 21.77 7.49
N GLU A 17 -21.13 22.86 6.73
CA GLU A 17 -21.95 22.92 5.51
C GLU A 17 -21.42 21.97 4.42
N TRP A 18 -20.10 21.94 4.24
CA TRP A 18 -19.47 21.02 3.30
C TRP A 18 -19.75 19.56 3.70
N LEU A 19 -19.57 19.23 4.98
CA LEU A 19 -19.77 17.88 5.49
C LEU A 19 -21.26 17.45 5.43
N SER A 20 -22.19 18.34 5.74
CA SER A 20 -23.64 18.12 5.55
C SER A 20 -23.94 17.75 4.10
N THR A 21 -23.38 18.52 3.15
CA THR A 21 -23.62 18.30 1.71
C THR A 21 -23.06 16.96 1.27
N VAL A 22 -21.81 16.66 1.61
CA VAL A 22 -21.13 15.40 1.29
C VAL A 22 -21.89 14.19 1.85
N LEU A 23 -22.21 14.20 3.14
CA LEU A 23 -22.86 13.05 3.78
C LEU A 23 -24.30 12.85 3.26
N SER A 24 -24.97 13.94 2.86
CA SER A 24 -26.32 13.89 2.28
C SER A 24 -26.38 13.27 0.87
N GLN A 25 -25.26 13.23 0.13
CA GLN A 25 -25.21 12.60 -1.21
C GLN A 25 -25.55 11.09 -1.16
N ARG A 26 -25.50 10.48 0.02
CA ARG A 26 -25.83 9.06 0.25
C ARG A 26 -27.34 8.80 0.41
N GLY A 27 -28.18 9.82 0.17
CA GLY A 27 -29.62 9.69 0.03
C GLY A 27 -30.44 10.04 1.27
N THR A 28 -29.83 10.12 2.46
CA THR A 28 -30.50 10.64 3.66
C THR A 28 -29.96 12.04 3.95
N PRO A 29 -30.82 13.07 4.11
CA PRO A 29 -30.36 14.39 4.52
C PRO A 29 -29.64 14.35 5.87
N VAL A 30 -28.49 15.01 5.95
CA VAL A 30 -27.64 15.09 7.14
C VAL A 30 -27.37 16.56 7.46
N GLU A 31 -27.65 16.94 8.70
CA GLU A 31 -27.36 18.29 9.22
C GLU A 31 -26.23 18.20 10.24
N VAL A 32 -25.05 18.66 9.84
CA VAL A 32 -23.88 18.81 10.70
C VAL A 32 -23.91 20.20 11.33
N ALA A 33 -23.95 20.26 12.66
CA ALA A 33 -23.89 21.48 13.47
C ALA A 33 -22.48 22.10 13.48
N ALA A 34 -21.46 21.23 13.56
CA ALA A 34 -20.07 21.66 13.60
C ALA A 34 -19.13 20.53 13.14
N ALA A 35 -18.00 20.92 12.55
CA ALA A 35 -16.91 20.04 12.17
C ALA A 35 -15.59 20.56 12.75
N ASP A 36 -14.88 19.72 13.49
CA ASP A 36 -13.53 20.02 13.97
C ASP A 36 -12.52 19.16 13.22
N VAL A 37 -11.46 19.78 12.71
CA VAL A 37 -10.46 19.12 11.85
C VAL A 37 -9.10 19.21 12.51
N VAL A 38 -8.50 18.07 12.81
CA VAL A 38 -7.22 17.99 13.53
C VAL A 38 -6.26 17.09 12.76
N ALA A 39 -5.03 17.57 12.54
CA ALA A 39 -4.01 16.79 11.85
C ALA A 39 -3.72 15.48 12.59
N ILE A 40 -3.58 14.39 11.84
CA ILE A 40 -3.20 13.07 12.36
C ILE A 40 -2.07 12.48 11.50
N GLY A 41 -1.29 11.58 12.11
CA GLY A 41 -0.13 10.97 11.46
C GLY A 41 1.19 11.70 11.71
N THR A 42 2.27 11.18 11.13
CA THR A 42 3.66 11.59 11.42
C THR A 42 4.25 12.57 10.40
N GLY A 43 3.43 13.12 9.49
CA GLY A 43 3.81 14.23 8.62
C GLY A 43 4.76 13.90 7.45
N GLN A 44 4.95 12.61 7.11
CA GLN A 44 5.95 12.22 6.08
C GLN A 44 5.46 12.34 4.63
N THR A 45 4.16 12.13 4.35
CA THR A 45 3.66 12.06 2.96
C THR A 45 2.22 12.56 2.73
N GLY A 46 1.48 13.00 3.75
CA GLY A 46 0.08 13.39 3.53
C GLY A 46 -0.47 14.42 4.52
N ALA A 47 -1.32 15.29 4.00
CA ALA A 47 -2.19 16.17 4.77
C ALA A 47 -3.42 15.36 5.20
N THR A 48 -3.24 14.50 6.20
CA THR A 48 -4.29 13.63 6.75
C THR A 48 -4.82 14.23 8.05
N TYR A 49 -6.14 14.29 8.18
CA TYR A 49 -6.81 14.92 9.33
C TYR A 49 -7.94 14.02 9.84
N ARG A 50 -8.13 13.99 11.15
CA ARG A 50 -9.37 13.51 11.75
C ARG A 50 -10.40 14.63 11.71
N VAL A 51 -11.58 14.33 11.18
CA VAL A 51 -12.75 15.20 11.22
C VAL A 51 -13.70 14.67 12.29
N THR A 52 -14.06 15.50 13.26
CA THR A 52 -15.08 15.20 14.27
C THR A 52 -16.35 15.95 13.93
N ALA A 53 -17.41 15.23 13.59
CA ALA A 53 -18.71 15.78 13.26
C ALA A 53 -19.61 15.83 14.50
N ARG A 54 -20.26 16.98 14.73
CA ARG A 54 -21.40 17.10 15.63
C ARG A 54 -22.65 17.31 14.78
N TYR A 55 -23.64 16.45 14.96
CA TYR A 55 -24.88 16.50 14.19
C TYR A 55 -25.98 17.25 14.94
N GLU A 56 -26.83 17.97 14.21
CA GLU A 56 -28.03 18.63 14.76
C GLU A 56 -29.13 17.62 15.11
N THR A 57 -29.18 16.50 14.38
CA THR A 57 -30.15 15.41 14.56
C THR A 57 -29.46 14.05 14.56
N GLU A 58 -30.18 13.00 14.94
CA GLU A 58 -29.66 11.62 14.95
C GLU A 58 -29.17 11.22 13.55
N PRO A 59 -27.87 10.91 13.36
CA PRO A 59 -27.25 10.87 12.03
C PRO A 59 -27.47 9.54 11.29
N GLY A 60 -28.46 8.74 11.67
CA GLY A 60 -28.87 7.54 10.92
C GLY A 60 -27.77 6.48 10.75
N GLY A 61 -26.87 6.35 11.73
CA GLY A 61 -25.78 5.37 11.72
C GLY A 61 -24.46 5.87 11.12
N LEU A 62 -24.33 7.16 10.80
CA LEU A 62 -23.02 7.75 10.46
C LEU A 62 -22.11 7.85 11.70
N PRO A 63 -20.79 7.67 11.53
CA PRO A 63 -19.85 7.78 12.62
C PRO A 63 -19.66 9.24 13.05
N GLN A 64 -19.25 9.45 14.29
CA GLN A 64 -18.90 10.81 14.77
C GLN A 64 -17.54 11.29 14.26
N THR A 65 -16.65 10.36 13.88
CA THR A 65 -15.32 10.69 13.38
C THR A 65 -15.06 10.08 12.01
N PHE A 66 -14.31 10.84 11.21
CA PHE A 66 -13.87 10.48 9.87
C PHE A 66 -12.38 10.79 9.75
N VAL A 67 -11.75 10.21 8.73
CA VAL A 67 -10.42 10.61 8.29
C VAL A 67 -10.56 11.28 6.92
N ILE A 68 -10.01 12.47 6.76
CA ILE A 68 -9.91 13.14 5.48
C ILE A 68 -8.46 13.25 5.04
N LYS A 69 -8.17 12.84 3.81
CA LYS A 69 -6.92 13.14 3.12
C LYS A 69 -7.16 14.33 2.19
N LEU A 70 -6.29 15.32 2.29
CA LEU A 70 -6.25 16.53 1.47
C LEU A 70 -4.92 16.59 0.71
N PRO A 71 -4.78 17.49 -0.29
CA PRO A 71 -3.53 17.63 -1.02
C PRO A 71 -2.42 18.10 -0.09
N ALA A 72 -1.17 17.81 -0.45
CA ALA A 72 -0.02 18.39 0.21
C ALA A 72 -0.13 19.92 0.22
N GLN A 73 0.21 20.52 1.36
CA GLN A 73 0.11 21.97 1.56
C GLN A 73 1.27 22.71 0.87
N ASP A 74 2.37 22.00 0.61
CA ASP A 74 3.50 22.44 -0.21
C ASP A 74 3.27 22.04 -1.69
N ASP A 75 3.29 23.03 -2.59
CA ASP A 75 3.07 22.83 -4.02
C ASP A 75 4.14 21.96 -4.69
N ALA A 76 5.41 22.07 -4.27
CA ALA A 76 6.48 21.24 -4.83
C ALA A 76 6.35 19.77 -4.41
N VAL A 77 5.78 19.51 -3.23
CA VAL A 77 5.43 18.15 -2.80
C VAL A 77 4.23 17.64 -3.60
N ARG A 78 3.21 18.48 -3.80
CA ARG A 78 1.96 18.15 -4.50
C ARG A 78 2.20 17.59 -5.91
N ASP A 79 3.01 18.27 -6.71
CA ASP A 79 3.31 17.84 -8.10
C ASP A 79 3.95 16.45 -8.14
N ARG A 80 4.76 16.12 -7.13
CA ARG A 80 5.48 14.84 -7.06
C ARG A 80 4.60 13.66 -6.63
N VAL A 81 3.50 13.93 -5.90
CA VAL A 81 2.63 12.89 -5.32
C VAL A 81 1.28 12.78 -6.05
N ALA A 82 1.04 13.59 -7.08
CA ALA A 82 -0.20 13.61 -7.86
C ALA A 82 -0.60 12.23 -8.43
N ILE A 83 0.38 11.41 -8.84
CA ILE A 83 0.14 10.02 -9.28
C ILE A 83 -0.49 9.19 -8.15
N GLY A 84 0.00 9.36 -6.92
CA GLY A 84 -0.54 8.69 -5.74
C GLY A 84 -1.98 9.07 -5.45
N TYR A 85 -2.32 10.36 -5.54
CA TYR A 85 -3.70 10.83 -5.37
C TYR A 85 -4.65 10.21 -6.39
N ARG A 86 -4.24 10.15 -7.67
CA ARG A 86 -5.04 9.49 -8.71
C ARG A 86 -5.23 8.00 -8.44
N SER A 87 -4.17 7.33 -8.02
CA SER A 87 -4.20 5.90 -7.66
C SER A 87 -5.16 5.62 -6.51
N GLU A 88 -5.09 6.41 -5.44
CA GLU A 88 -5.97 6.23 -4.30
C GLU A 88 -7.43 6.56 -4.64
N CYS A 89 -7.68 7.59 -5.45
CA CYS A 89 -9.01 7.85 -5.99
C CYS A 89 -9.53 6.73 -6.89
N ALA A 90 -8.69 6.19 -7.77
CA ALA A 90 -9.05 5.08 -8.65
C ALA A 90 -9.44 3.84 -7.83
N PHE A 91 -8.74 3.58 -6.73
CA PHE A 91 -9.09 2.50 -5.82
C PHE A 91 -10.52 2.69 -5.26
N TYR A 92 -10.80 3.81 -4.60
CA TYR A 92 -12.09 4.00 -3.94
C TYR A 92 -13.28 4.21 -4.89
N THR A 93 -13.04 4.68 -6.12
CA THR A 93 -14.11 4.91 -7.10
C THR A 93 -14.40 3.70 -7.98
N SER A 94 -13.41 2.87 -8.26
CA SER A 94 -13.50 1.84 -9.31
C SER A 94 -13.12 0.42 -8.87
N VAL A 95 -12.41 0.28 -7.74
CA VAL A 95 -11.84 -1.01 -7.29
C VAL A 95 -12.49 -1.52 -6.01
N ALA A 96 -12.64 -0.67 -4.99
CA ALA A 96 -12.99 -1.07 -3.62
C ALA A 96 -14.23 -1.98 -3.55
N ASP A 97 -15.32 -1.62 -4.25
CA ASP A 97 -16.59 -2.39 -4.25
C ASP A 97 -16.50 -3.76 -4.94
N ARG A 98 -15.45 -3.98 -5.75
CA ARG A 98 -15.19 -5.24 -6.47
C ARG A 98 -14.23 -6.15 -5.72
N MET A 99 -13.60 -5.66 -4.66
CA MET A 99 -12.61 -6.39 -3.87
C MET A 99 -13.21 -6.93 -2.58
N ARG A 100 -12.45 -7.81 -1.92
CA ARG A 100 -12.75 -8.37 -0.59
C ARG A 100 -11.70 -7.97 0.46
N VAL A 101 -10.70 -7.20 0.06
CA VAL A 101 -9.75 -6.59 0.98
C VAL A 101 -10.49 -5.62 1.90
N PRO A 102 -10.28 -5.70 3.22
CA PRO A 102 -10.90 -4.77 4.15
C PRO A 102 -10.25 -3.39 4.00
N ALA A 103 -11.03 -2.42 3.50
CA ALA A 103 -10.64 -1.02 3.40
C ALA A 103 -11.66 -0.15 4.14
N PRO A 104 -11.27 1.04 4.65
CA PRO A 104 -12.21 1.99 5.21
C PRO A 104 -13.34 2.33 4.24
N GLN A 105 -14.56 2.47 4.75
CA GLN A 105 -15.67 2.95 3.93
C GLN A 105 -15.37 4.35 3.42
N CYS A 106 -15.54 4.57 2.11
CA CYS A 106 -15.44 5.89 1.51
C CYS A 106 -16.79 6.64 1.57
N TYR A 107 -16.74 7.88 2.04
CA TYR A 107 -17.86 8.82 2.09
C TYR A 107 -17.79 9.87 1.00
N TYR A 108 -16.59 10.24 0.56
CA TYR A 108 -16.34 11.20 -0.51
C TYR A 108 -14.98 10.94 -1.13
N CYS A 109 -14.88 11.05 -2.45
CA CYS A 109 -13.64 10.86 -3.19
C CYS A 109 -13.72 11.65 -4.49
N GLU A 110 -13.04 12.78 -4.56
CA GLU A 110 -12.95 13.59 -5.77
C GLU A 110 -11.52 14.09 -5.99
N ILE A 111 -11.17 14.24 -7.26
CA ILE A 111 -9.90 14.76 -7.73
C ILE A 111 -10.11 15.48 -9.06
N THR A 112 -9.43 16.61 -9.25
CA THR A 112 -9.46 17.32 -10.54
C THR A 112 -8.60 16.63 -11.59
N ASP A 113 -8.88 16.90 -12.87
CA ASP A 113 -8.12 16.34 -13.99
C ASP A 113 -6.63 16.68 -13.95
N ASP A 114 -6.24 17.79 -13.32
CA ASP A 114 -4.83 18.19 -13.10
C ASP A 114 -4.25 17.69 -11.76
N ALA A 115 -5.05 17.02 -10.92
CA ALA A 115 -4.72 16.56 -9.57
C ALA A 115 -4.25 17.66 -8.61
N MET A 116 -4.58 18.92 -8.89
CA MET A 116 -4.32 20.06 -8.00
C MET A 116 -5.25 20.09 -6.78
N GLU A 117 -6.49 19.65 -6.98
CA GLU A 117 -7.49 19.47 -5.93
C GLU A 117 -7.80 17.98 -5.78
N PHE A 118 -7.81 17.53 -4.53
CA PHE A 118 -8.03 16.15 -4.15
C PHE A 118 -8.62 16.13 -2.76
N ALA A 119 -9.70 15.38 -2.55
CA ALA A 119 -10.17 15.10 -1.20
C ALA A 119 -10.79 13.72 -1.11
N LEU A 120 -10.43 13.01 -0.05
CA LEU A 120 -10.87 11.66 0.23
C LEU A 120 -11.32 11.57 1.70
N LEU A 121 -12.61 11.38 1.93
CA LEU A 121 -13.22 11.23 3.25
C LEU A 121 -13.55 9.76 3.51
N LEU A 122 -12.94 9.19 4.53
CA LEU A 122 -13.01 7.78 4.91
C LEU A 122 -13.58 7.61 6.32
N ALA A 123 -14.15 6.44 6.59
CA ALA A 123 -14.47 6.01 7.95
C ALA A 123 -13.22 6.01 8.83
N ASP A 124 -13.27 6.67 9.99
CA ASP A 124 -12.26 6.51 11.01
C ASP A 124 -12.26 5.06 11.51
N GLN A 125 -11.09 4.44 11.59
CA GLN A 125 -10.94 3.05 12.00
C GLN A 125 -10.75 2.90 13.52
N ALA A 126 -10.80 3.99 14.29
CA ALA A 126 -10.75 3.93 15.75
C ALA A 126 -11.76 2.90 16.32
N PRO A 127 -11.36 2.06 17.30
CA PRO A 127 -10.11 2.11 18.06
C PRO A 127 -8.94 1.31 17.43
N ALA A 128 -9.00 0.94 16.15
CA ALA A 128 -7.90 0.24 15.49
C ALA A 128 -6.61 1.07 15.51
N VAL A 129 -5.48 0.38 15.64
CA VAL A 129 -4.14 0.94 15.81
C VAL A 129 -3.27 0.56 14.64
N GLN A 130 -2.46 1.50 14.18
CA GLN A 130 -1.49 1.27 13.12
C GLN A 130 -0.42 0.26 13.57
N GLY A 131 -0.05 -0.67 12.69
CA GLY A 131 1.12 -1.51 12.89
C GLY A 131 2.41 -0.69 12.97
N ASP A 132 3.44 -1.24 13.61
CA ASP A 132 4.75 -0.61 13.74
C ASP A 132 5.77 -1.34 12.85
N GLN A 133 6.16 -0.71 11.75
CA GLN A 133 7.12 -1.31 10.80
C GLN A 133 8.49 -1.63 11.42
N LEU A 134 8.95 -0.82 12.38
CA LEU A 134 10.25 -1.00 13.04
C LEU A 134 10.20 -2.20 13.99
N LEU A 135 9.20 -2.24 14.87
CA LEU A 135 9.03 -3.34 15.82
C LEU A 135 8.70 -4.65 15.09
N GLY A 136 7.93 -4.58 14.01
CA GLY A 136 7.34 -5.74 13.36
C GLY A 136 6.09 -6.23 14.07
N CYS A 137 5.48 -7.29 13.55
CA CYS A 137 4.23 -7.85 14.07
C CYS A 137 4.39 -9.29 14.57
N GLY A 138 3.43 -9.74 15.35
CA GLY A 138 3.31 -11.12 15.79
C GLY A 138 2.60 -12.02 14.76
N GLU A 139 2.52 -13.31 15.08
CA GLU A 139 1.90 -14.32 14.20
C GLU A 139 0.42 -14.00 13.88
N GLN A 140 -0.35 -13.56 14.87
CA GLN A 140 -1.79 -13.29 14.70
C GLN A 140 -2.04 -12.14 13.72
N GLU A 141 -1.33 -11.02 13.88
CA GLU A 141 -1.38 -9.88 12.96
C GLU A 141 -0.94 -10.28 11.55
N ALA A 142 0.14 -11.07 11.45
CA ALA A 142 0.63 -11.56 10.16
C ALA A 142 -0.40 -12.44 9.44
N ARG A 143 -1.08 -13.33 10.16
CA ARG A 143 -2.15 -14.16 9.58
C ARG A 143 -3.34 -13.33 9.10
N LEU A 144 -3.74 -12.31 9.88
CA LEU A 144 -4.78 -11.37 9.46
C LEU A 144 -4.39 -10.63 8.19
N ALA A 145 -3.18 -10.08 8.14
CA ALA A 145 -2.66 -9.34 7.00
C ALA A 145 -2.63 -10.19 5.72
N VAL A 146 -2.00 -11.36 5.75
CA VAL A 146 -1.89 -12.19 4.53
C VAL A 146 -3.26 -12.71 4.07
N THR A 147 -4.21 -12.95 4.98
CA THR A 147 -5.57 -13.36 4.62
C THR A 147 -6.35 -12.19 4.01
N ALA A 148 -6.23 -10.99 4.57
CA ALA A 148 -6.82 -9.76 4.04
C ALA A 148 -6.28 -9.43 2.64
N LEU A 149 -4.97 -9.60 2.43
CA LEU A 149 -4.29 -9.39 1.16
C LEU A 149 -4.86 -10.29 0.04
N ALA A 150 -5.17 -11.55 0.35
CA ALA A 150 -5.82 -12.43 -0.62
C ALA A 150 -7.18 -11.89 -1.10
N GLY A 151 -7.85 -11.04 -0.30
CA GLY A 151 -9.08 -10.35 -0.68
C GLY A 151 -8.90 -9.25 -1.72
N LEU A 152 -7.69 -8.73 -1.90
CA LEU A 152 -7.35 -7.86 -3.04
C LEU A 152 -7.03 -8.72 -4.27
N HIS A 153 -6.23 -9.76 -4.05
CA HIS A 153 -5.66 -10.52 -5.15
C HIS A 153 -6.63 -11.50 -5.81
N GLY A 154 -7.44 -12.20 -5.03
CA GLY A 154 -8.37 -13.21 -5.52
C GLY A 154 -9.40 -12.66 -6.50
N PRO A 155 -10.18 -11.62 -6.14
CA PRO A 155 -11.18 -11.04 -7.03
C PRO A 155 -10.61 -10.36 -8.29
N SER A 156 -9.32 -9.99 -8.29
CA SER A 156 -8.65 -9.36 -9.44
C SER A 156 -7.74 -10.30 -10.21
N TRP A 157 -7.75 -11.60 -9.87
CA TRP A 157 -6.83 -12.59 -10.39
C TRP A 157 -6.94 -12.79 -11.89
N CYS A 158 -5.87 -12.46 -12.63
CA CYS A 158 -5.72 -12.59 -14.08
C CYS A 158 -6.90 -12.04 -14.90
N ASP A 159 -7.68 -11.10 -14.35
CA ASP A 159 -8.78 -10.47 -15.07
C ASP A 159 -8.24 -9.30 -15.91
N PRO A 160 -8.32 -9.37 -17.25
CA PRO A 160 -7.76 -8.36 -18.14
C PRO A 160 -8.43 -6.99 -17.98
N VAL A 161 -9.60 -6.89 -17.35
CA VAL A 161 -10.27 -5.60 -17.09
C VAL A 161 -9.39 -4.62 -16.29
N TRP A 162 -8.41 -5.14 -15.53
CA TRP A 162 -7.53 -4.31 -14.72
C TRP A 162 -6.37 -3.72 -15.50
N LEU A 163 -5.97 -4.30 -16.63
CA LEU A 163 -4.78 -3.88 -17.39
C LEU A 163 -4.85 -2.42 -17.88
N ASP A 164 -6.07 -1.94 -18.15
CA ASP A 164 -6.34 -0.59 -18.65
C ASP A 164 -7.01 0.30 -17.59
N LEU A 165 -6.91 -0.04 -16.29
CA LEU A 165 -7.54 0.72 -15.20
C LEU A 165 -7.04 2.18 -15.18
N PRO A 166 -7.91 3.18 -15.41
CA PRO A 166 -7.52 4.58 -15.32
C PRO A 166 -7.06 4.95 -13.90
N GLY A 167 -5.98 5.74 -13.82
CA GLY A 167 -5.43 6.21 -12.54
C GLY A 167 -4.49 5.23 -11.85
N ILE A 168 -4.18 4.08 -12.44
CA ILE A 168 -3.20 3.15 -11.88
C ILE A 168 -1.79 3.77 -11.81
N ALA A 169 -1.10 3.63 -10.67
CA ALA A 169 0.24 4.20 -10.50
C ALA A 169 1.31 3.36 -11.22
N PHE A 170 1.20 2.03 -11.10
CA PHE A 170 2.19 1.09 -11.62
C PHE A 170 1.55 0.04 -12.52
N PRO A 171 1.40 0.31 -13.83
CA PRO A 171 0.84 -0.67 -14.77
C PRO A 171 1.75 -1.90 -14.88
N LEU A 172 1.21 -2.99 -15.43
CA LEU A 172 2.00 -4.20 -15.69
C LEU A 172 3.16 -3.86 -16.64
N PRO A 173 4.42 -3.98 -16.21
CA PRO A 173 5.55 -3.51 -17.01
C PRO A 173 5.71 -4.35 -18.27
N ASP A 174 5.85 -3.70 -19.42
CA ASP A 174 6.39 -4.30 -20.64
C ASP A 174 7.92 -4.32 -20.62
N GLU A 175 8.54 -4.83 -21.68
CA GLU A 175 10.00 -4.99 -21.72
C GLU A 175 10.76 -3.65 -21.65
N PRO A 176 10.39 -2.59 -22.40
CA PRO A 176 10.99 -1.27 -22.22
C PRO A 176 10.79 -0.68 -20.82
N SER A 177 9.58 -0.80 -20.25
CA SER A 177 9.30 -0.29 -18.91
C SER A 177 10.10 -1.04 -17.83
N ALA A 178 10.22 -2.36 -17.95
CA ALA A 178 11.02 -3.19 -17.05
C ALA A 178 12.53 -2.87 -17.14
N GLN A 179 13.04 -2.57 -18.34
CA GLN A 179 14.42 -2.09 -18.52
C GLN A 179 14.62 -0.73 -17.84
N GLY A 180 13.74 0.24 -18.10
CA GLY A 180 13.80 1.55 -17.47
C GLY A 180 13.75 1.47 -15.94
N LEU A 181 12.84 0.66 -15.40
CA LEU A 181 12.72 0.46 -13.95
C LEU A 181 13.94 -0.25 -13.35
N GLY A 182 14.58 -1.15 -14.10
CA GLY A 182 15.84 -1.77 -13.68
C GLY A 182 17.02 -0.80 -13.61
N GLU A 183 17.12 0.16 -14.53
CA GLU A 183 18.13 1.21 -14.45
C GLU A 183 17.88 2.17 -13.27
N VAL A 184 16.61 2.52 -13.02
CA VAL A 184 16.24 3.30 -11.83
C VAL A 184 16.53 2.52 -10.54
N ALA A 185 16.31 1.20 -10.53
CA ALA A 185 16.66 0.34 -9.42
C ALA A 185 18.16 0.41 -9.10
N LYS A 186 19.04 0.24 -10.10
CA LYS A 186 20.49 0.37 -9.93
C LYS A 186 20.88 1.76 -9.41
N MET A 187 20.32 2.83 -9.99
CA MET A 187 20.55 4.20 -9.53
C MET A 187 20.13 4.40 -8.06
N SER A 188 18.97 3.86 -7.66
CA SER A 188 18.52 3.93 -6.26
C SER A 188 19.44 3.15 -5.31
N ALA A 189 20.03 2.06 -5.79
CA ALA A 189 21.01 1.28 -5.02
C ALA A 189 22.28 2.09 -4.77
N ASP A 190 22.81 2.76 -5.80
CA ASP A 190 23.99 3.62 -5.68
C ASP A 190 23.77 4.77 -4.69
N ILE A 191 22.61 5.45 -4.77
CA ILE A 191 22.22 6.51 -3.84
C ILE A 191 22.11 5.98 -2.40
N THR A 192 21.49 4.81 -2.24
CA THR A 192 21.29 4.18 -0.93
C THR A 192 22.62 3.80 -0.30
N LEU A 193 23.50 3.15 -1.06
CA LEU A 193 24.82 2.73 -0.59
C LEU A 193 25.73 3.92 -0.27
N ALA A 194 25.67 5.00 -1.04
CA ALA A 194 26.45 6.20 -0.76
C ALA A 194 26.09 6.85 0.59
N LYS A 195 24.85 6.70 1.06
CA LYS A 195 24.37 7.31 2.31
C LYS A 195 24.35 6.34 3.50
N LEU A 196 23.95 5.10 3.27
CA LEU A 196 23.69 4.09 4.32
C LEU A 196 24.65 2.91 4.28
N GLY A 197 25.48 2.79 3.23
CA GLY A 197 26.32 1.61 2.99
C GLY A 197 27.19 1.25 4.19
N ASP A 198 27.79 2.23 4.87
CA ASP A 198 28.65 2.00 6.05
C ASP A 198 27.89 1.42 7.26
N ARG A 199 26.57 1.60 7.30
CA ARG A 199 25.68 1.07 8.36
C ARG A 199 25.13 -0.33 8.02
N MET A 200 25.35 -0.81 6.79
CA MET A 200 24.92 -2.13 6.33
C MET A 200 26.01 -3.18 6.56
N LEU A 201 25.59 -4.45 6.75
CA LEU A 201 26.50 -5.59 6.75
C LEU A 201 27.06 -5.82 5.34
N GLY A 202 28.24 -6.41 5.23
CA GLY A 202 28.88 -6.70 3.94
C GLY A 202 28.00 -7.57 3.03
N GLU A 203 27.48 -8.68 3.58
CA GLU A 203 26.59 -9.60 2.87
C GLU A 203 25.26 -8.96 2.45
N ASP A 204 24.75 -8.00 3.23
CA ASP A 204 23.54 -7.25 2.89
C ASP A 204 23.79 -6.30 1.73
N ARG A 205 24.95 -5.63 1.68
CA ARG A 205 25.33 -4.81 0.51
C ARG A 205 25.44 -5.65 -0.75
N GLU A 206 26.08 -6.81 -0.68
CA GLU A 206 26.22 -7.73 -1.81
C GLU A 206 24.85 -8.24 -2.30
N THR A 207 24.01 -8.69 -1.38
CA THR A 207 22.64 -9.16 -1.68
C THR A 207 21.82 -8.03 -2.30
N PHE A 208 21.91 -6.82 -1.74
CA PHE A 208 21.18 -5.65 -2.24
C PHE A 208 21.59 -5.30 -3.66
N VAL A 209 22.89 -5.14 -3.94
CA VAL A 209 23.38 -4.82 -5.30
C VAL A 209 22.97 -5.89 -6.32
N ALA A 210 23.12 -7.17 -5.97
CA ALA A 210 22.74 -8.26 -6.85
C ALA A 210 21.23 -8.26 -7.15
N THR A 211 20.40 -8.00 -6.13
CA THR A 211 18.95 -7.90 -6.27
C THR A 211 18.56 -6.73 -7.16
N MET A 212 19.10 -5.54 -6.91
CA MET A 212 18.77 -4.34 -7.70
C MET A 212 19.22 -4.49 -9.16
N SER A 213 20.29 -5.23 -9.41
CA SER A 213 20.75 -5.58 -10.76
C SER A 213 19.83 -6.59 -11.48
N SER A 214 19.04 -7.37 -10.73
CA SER A 214 18.12 -8.38 -11.25
C SER A 214 16.70 -7.86 -11.49
N VAL A 215 16.41 -6.59 -11.24
CA VAL A 215 15.04 -6.04 -11.30
C VAL A 215 14.40 -6.20 -12.68
N THR A 216 15.12 -5.96 -13.77
CA THR A 216 14.56 -6.15 -15.13
C THR A 216 14.10 -7.58 -15.39
N PRO A 217 14.96 -8.63 -15.30
CA PRO A 217 14.52 -10.00 -15.52
C PRO A 217 13.48 -10.44 -14.48
N TRP A 218 13.55 -9.95 -13.25
CA TRP A 218 12.54 -10.22 -12.22
C TRP A 218 11.15 -9.68 -12.58
N LEU A 219 11.03 -8.45 -13.06
CA LEU A 219 9.74 -7.87 -13.48
C LEU A 219 9.15 -8.58 -14.70
N LEU A 220 9.99 -9.23 -15.49
CA LEU A 220 9.58 -10.02 -16.65
C LEU A 220 9.24 -11.47 -16.32
N ALA A 221 9.50 -11.90 -15.09
CA ALA A 221 9.13 -13.21 -14.59
C ALA A 221 7.62 -13.37 -14.45
N GLU A 222 7.10 -14.51 -14.94
CA GLU A 222 5.73 -14.95 -14.64
C GLU A 222 4.63 -13.91 -14.93
N ARG A 223 4.85 -13.03 -15.91
CA ARG A 223 3.92 -11.91 -16.25
C ARG A 223 2.49 -12.36 -16.57
N GLY A 224 2.31 -13.63 -16.94
CA GLY A 224 0.99 -14.22 -17.17
C GLY A 224 0.17 -14.47 -15.91
N ARG A 225 0.80 -14.46 -14.72
CA ARG A 225 0.12 -14.49 -13.42
C ARG A 225 0.15 -13.10 -12.80
N PHE A 226 -0.95 -12.37 -12.95
CA PHE A 226 -1.05 -11.00 -12.46
C PHE A 226 -2.35 -10.74 -11.71
N SER A 227 -2.34 -9.69 -10.92
CA SER A 227 -3.48 -9.21 -10.14
C SER A 227 -3.23 -7.74 -9.77
N LEU A 228 -4.24 -7.05 -9.22
CA LEU A 228 -4.01 -5.75 -8.61
C LEU A 228 -3.09 -5.91 -7.39
N LEU A 229 -2.10 -5.03 -7.27
CA LEU A 229 -1.19 -4.94 -6.14
C LEU A 229 -1.53 -3.68 -5.34
N HIS A 230 -1.42 -3.77 -4.03
CA HIS A 230 -1.30 -2.60 -3.17
C HIS A 230 0.02 -1.88 -3.44
N GLY A 231 1.12 -2.61 -3.66
CA GLY A 231 2.43 -2.07 -4.05
C GLY A 231 3.32 -1.61 -2.88
N ASP A 232 2.71 -1.10 -1.80
CA ASP A 232 3.35 -0.76 -0.52
C ASP A 232 2.67 -1.47 0.67
N TYR A 233 2.39 -2.77 0.54
CA TYR A 233 1.67 -3.56 1.55
C TYR A 233 2.55 -3.89 2.77
N ARG A 234 2.55 -3.00 3.78
CA ARG A 234 3.40 -3.09 4.97
C ARG A 234 2.67 -2.64 6.24
N LEU A 235 3.21 -2.92 7.43
CA LEU A 235 2.51 -2.68 8.71
C LEU A 235 2.04 -1.25 8.93
N ASP A 236 2.80 -0.26 8.49
CA ASP A 236 2.41 1.15 8.63
C ASP A 236 1.10 1.47 7.88
N ASN A 237 0.73 0.64 6.89
CA ASN A 237 -0.48 0.78 6.09
C ASN A 237 -1.60 -0.18 6.55
N LEU A 238 -1.44 -0.82 7.71
CA LEU A 238 -2.40 -1.74 8.31
C LEU A 238 -2.86 -1.24 9.68
N LEU A 239 -4.18 -1.17 9.86
CA LEU A 239 -4.81 -0.78 11.12
C LEU A 239 -5.50 -2.01 11.73
N PHE A 240 -5.06 -2.44 12.91
CA PHE A 240 -5.58 -3.63 13.60
C PHE A 240 -6.53 -3.24 14.72
N ASP A 241 -7.68 -3.90 14.81
CA ASP A 241 -8.56 -3.70 15.97
C ASP A 241 -7.91 -4.22 17.26
N PRO A 242 -8.25 -3.68 18.45
CA PRO A 242 -7.59 -4.06 19.70
C PRO A 242 -7.64 -5.55 20.03
N ASP A 243 -8.68 -6.25 19.57
CA ASP A 243 -8.87 -7.69 19.78
C ASP A 243 -8.14 -8.56 18.75
N LEU A 244 -7.45 -7.95 17.76
CA LEU A 244 -6.76 -8.62 16.66
C LEU A 244 -7.66 -9.64 15.95
N THR A 245 -8.86 -9.20 15.59
CA THR A 245 -9.84 -9.98 14.81
C THR A 245 -9.99 -9.45 13.38
N ARG A 246 -9.61 -8.20 13.16
CA ARG A 246 -9.81 -7.45 11.91
C ARG A 246 -8.59 -6.57 11.63
N VAL A 247 -8.32 -6.41 10.35
CA VAL A 247 -7.34 -5.46 9.84
C VAL A 247 -8.02 -4.61 8.79
N SER A 248 -7.68 -3.33 8.72
CA SER A 248 -8.07 -2.42 7.64
C SER A 248 -6.83 -1.94 6.90
N VAL A 249 -6.86 -2.08 5.58
CA VAL A 249 -5.78 -1.68 4.68
C VAL A 249 -6.03 -0.27 4.19
N VAL A 250 -5.03 0.60 4.36
CA VAL A 250 -5.10 2.01 3.98
C VAL A 250 -3.94 2.37 3.06
N ASP A 251 -4.01 3.56 2.48
CA ASP A 251 -2.95 4.12 1.63
C ASP A 251 -2.76 3.43 0.27
N TRP A 252 -3.76 3.60 -0.60
CA TRP A 252 -3.80 2.98 -1.93
C TRP A 252 -3.08 3.79 -3.02
N GLN A 253 -2.07 4.58 -2.65
CA GLN A 253 -1.35 5.48 -3.55
C GLN A 253 -0.39 4.75 -4.51
N THR A 254 -0.06 3.49 -4.22
CA THR A 254 0.88 2.68 -5.02
C THR A 254 0.19 1.55 -5.78
N LEU A 255 -1.12 1.67 -6.05
CA LEU A 255 -1.89 0.66 -6.74
C LEU A 255 -1.22 0.31 -8.07
N GLY A 256 -1.01 -0.99 -8.30
CA GLY A 256 -0.31 -1.47 -9.47
C GLY A 256 -0.84 -2.81 -9.97
N ILE A 257 -0.18 -3.35 -11.00
CA ILE A 257 -0.43 -4.70 -11.52
C ILE A 257 0.87 -5.45 -11.61
N GLY A 258 0.84 -6.70 -11.16
CA GLY A 258 1.97 -7.61 -11.29
C GLY A 258 1.70 -8.91 -10.56
N LEU A 259 2.77 -9.67 -10.32
CA LEU A 259 2.69 -10.93 -9.60
C LEU A 259 2.18 -10.70 -8.16
N PRO A 260 0.99 -11.19 -7.77
CA PRO A 260 0.39 -10.89 -6.45
C PRO A 260 1.24 -11.30 -5.25
N ALA A 261 2.07 -12.34 -5.41
CA ALA A 261 2.98 -12.76 -4.36
C ALA A 261 4.06 -11.71 -3.98
N ARG A 262 4.23 -10.64 -4.78
CA ARG A 262 5.12 -9.51 -4.46
C ARG A 262 4.68 -8.76 -3.20
N ASP A 263 3.39 -8.47 -3.04
CA ASP A 263 2.89 -7.82 -1.83
C ASP A 263 2.98 -8.76 -0.62
N LEU A 264 2.73 -10.06 -0.83
CA LEU A 264 2.87 -11.06 0.24
C LEU A 264 4.31 -11.13 0.74
N ALA A 265 5.26 -11.29 -0.17
CA ALA A 265 6.67 -11.37 0.16
C ALA A 265 7.21 -10.05 0.70
N TYR A 266 6.72 -8.92 0.22
CA TYR A 266 7.07 -7.61 0.76
C TYR A 266 6.66 -7.48 2.22
N PHE A 267 5.40 -7.81 2.52
CA PHE A 267 4.89 -7.80 3.88
C PHE A 267 5.71 -8.72 4.77
N THR A 268 5.83 -10.00 4.45
CA THR A 268 6.53 -10.95 5.33
C THR A 268 8.00 -10.56 5.52
N ALA A 269 8.69 -10.14 4.46
CA ALA A 269 10.10 -9.82 4.52
C ALA A 269 10.41 -8.53 5.27
N THR A 270 9.47 -7.58 5.38
CA THR A 270 9.73 -6.28 6.03
C THR A 270 9.04 -6.14 7.38
N SER A 271 7.88 -6.75 7.54
CA SER A 271 6.96 -6.55 8.67
C SER A 271 7.06 -7.61 9.77
N LEU A 272 7.77 -8.70 9.52
CA LEU A 272 8.13 -9.68 10.53
C LEU A 272 9.62 -9.54 10.85
N ASP A 273 10.02 -9.85 12.08
CA ASP A 273 11.43 -10.12 12.32
C ASP A 273 11.87 -11.37 11.54
N SER A 274 13.13 -11.40 11.11
CA SER A 274 13.62 -12.46 10.21
C SER A 274 13.52 -13.87 10.82
N GLN A 275 13.63 -14.00 12.14
CA GLN A 275 13.55 -15.30 12.82
C GLN A 275 12.12 -15.82 12.82
N LEU A 276 11.15 -14.99 13.21
CA LEU A 276 9.74 -15.33 13.16
C LEU A 276 9.32 -15.62 11.71
N ARG A 277 9.69 -14.76 10.76
CA ARG A 277 9.37 -14.94 9.34
C ARG A 277 9.80 -16.30 8.83
N SER A 278 11.07 -16.68 9.03
CA SER A 278 11.58 -17.99 8.62
C SER A 278 10.86 -19.15 9.30
N ALA A 279 10.42 -18.97 10.56
CA ALA A 279 9.69 -20.00 11.28
C ALA A 279 8.25 -20.22 10.78
N ILE A 280 7.55 -19.16 10.32
CA ILE A 280 6.10 -19.22 10.01
C ILE A 280 5.73 -18.96 8.55
N GLU A 281 6.65 -18.55 7.67
CA GLU A 281 6.32 -18.14 6.30
C GLU A 281 5.62 -19.24 5.48
N GLY A 282 5.96 -20.51 5.70
CA GLY A 282 5.26 -21.63 5.07
C GLY A 282 3.76 -21.61 5.40
N GLU A 283 3.43 -21.38 6.67
CA GLU A 283 2.04 -21.34 7.15
C GLU A 283 1.30 -20.07 6.72
N LEU A 284 2.01 -18.95 6.58
CA LEU A 284 1.47 -17.70 6.04
C LEU A 284 1.15 -17.85 4.55
N VAL A 285 2.05 -18.46 3.77
CA VAL A 285 1.80 -18.78 2.35
C VAL A 285 0.62 -19.73 2.22
N ASP A 286 0.50 -20.72 3.09
CA ASP A 286 -0.64 -21.64 3.07
C ASP A 286 -1.97 -20.94 3.41
N ALA A 287 -1.96 -20.00 4.36
CA ALA A 287 -3.14 -19.21 4.71
C ALA A 287 -3.58 -18.31 3.55
N TYR A 288 -2.63 -17.62 2.94
CA TYR A 288 -2.85 -16.80 1.75
C TYR A 288 -3.38 -17.63 0.58
N HIS A 289 -2.75 -18.77 0.27
CA HIS A 289 -3.16 -19.66 -0.80
C HIS A 289 -4.58 -20.20 -0.60
N ARG A 290 -4.91 -20.68 0.60
CA ARG A 290 -6.28 -21.13 0.92
C ARG A 290 -7.31 -20.01 0.73
N ALA A 291 -6.98 -18.79 1.14
CA ALA A 291 -7.86 -17.64 0.97
C ALA A 291 -8.07 -17.29 -0.52
N LEU A 292 -7.00 -17.29 -1.34
CA LEU A 292 -7.11 -17.09 -2.79
C LEU A 292 -8.03 -18.12 -3.45
N VAL A 293 -7.83 -19.41 -3.16
CA VAL A 293 -8.68 -20.49 -3.69
C VAL A 293 -10.13 -20.30 -3.24
N GLY A 294 -10.35 -19.81 -2.01
CA GLY A 294 -11.67 -19.44 -1.50
C GLY A 294 -12.37 -18.34 -2.29
N TYR A 295 -11.63 -17.48 -2.98
CA TYR A 295 -12.17 -16.46 -3.92
C TYR A 295 -12.36 -16.98 -5.34
N GLY A 296 -12.11 -18.27 -5.59
CA GLY A 296 -12.34 -18.92 -6.88
C GLY A 296 -11.12 -18.98 -7.80
N VAL A 297 -9.91 -18.68 -7.30
CA VAL A 297 -8.67 -18.87 -8.07
C VAL A 297 -8.45 -20.35 -8.35
N THR A 298 -8.33 -20.72 -9.64
CA THR A 298 -8.03 -22.08 -10.11
C THR A 298 -6.65 -22.15 -10.76
N ASP A 299 -6.19 -23.37 -11.06
CA ASP A 299 -4.91 -23.62 -11.77
C ASP A 299 -3.68 -22.99 -11.10
N TYR A 300 -3.76 -22.81 -9.78
CA TYR A 300 -2.72 -22.24 -8.93
C TYR A 300 -2.56 -23.10 -7.68
N ASP A 301 -1.60 -24.02 -7.72
CA ASP A 301 -1.33 -24.92 -6.61
C ASP A 301 -0.41 -24.27 -5.55
N ARG A 302 -0.29 -24.95 -4.40
CA ARG A 302 0.50 -24.47 -3.27
C ARG A 302 1.98 -24.30 -3.64
N GLU A 303 2.54 -25.22 -4.41
CA GLU A 303 3.95 -25.19 -4.81
C GLU A 303 4.26 -24.00 -5.73
N THR A 304 3.34 -23.70 -6.65
CA THR A 304 3.38 -22.49 -7.47
C THR A 304 3.30 -21.25 -6.59
N CYS A 305 2.41 -21.24 -5.59
CA CYS A 305 2.32 -20.12 -4.65
C CYS A 305 3.59 -19.90 -3.84
N TRP A 306 4.27 -20.97 -3.45
CA TRP A 306 5.57 -20.90 -2.78
C TRP A 306 6.66 -20.36 -3.69
N ARG A 307 6.71 -20.85 -4.93
CA ARG A 307 7.64 -20.33 -5.94
C ARG A 307 7.43 -18.83 -6.18
N ASP A 308 6.18 -18.41 -6.33
CA ASP A 308 5.85 -17.00 -6.56
C ASP A 308 6.14 -16.13 -5.34
N TYR A 309 5.91 -16.64 -4.12
CA TYR A 309 6.33 -15.99 -2.87
C TYR A 309 7.84 -15.73 -2.85
N ARG A 310 8.65 -16.75 -3.20
CA ARG A 310 10.11 -16.61 -3.31
C ARG A 310 10.51 -15.60 -4.39
N LEU A 311 9.82 -15.60 -5.52
CA LEU A 311 10.01 -14.59 -6.57
C LEU A 311 9.59 -13.19 -6.12
N GLY A 312 8.68 -13.04 -5.16
CA GLY A 312 8.17 -11.76 -4.72
C GLY A 312 9.14 -10.92 -3.87
N THR A 313 10.12 -11.55 -3.22
CA THR A 313 10.99 -10.90 -2.22
C THR A 313 11.82 -9.69 -2.70
N PRO A 314 12.22 -9.54 -3.98
CA PRO A 314 12.91 -8.33 -4.44
C PRO A 314 12.09 -7.05 -4.26
N GLN A 315 10.74 -7.16 -4.17
CA GLN A 315 9.85 -6.04 -3.86
C GLN A 315 10.30 -5.31 -2.59
N ALA A 316 10.77 -6.05 -1.57
CA ALA A 316 11.22 -5.47 -0.32
C ALA A 316 12.41 -4.52 -0.46
N LEU A 317 13.40 -4.90 -1.27
CA LEU A 317 14.56 -4.06 -1.48
C LEU A 317 14.26 -2.91 -2.43
N LEU A 318 13.45 -3.16 -3.48
CA LEU A 318 13.07 -2.13 -4.44
C LEU A 318 12.30 -0.98 -3.78
N ILE A 319 11.23 -1.31 -3.03
CA ILE A 319 10.37 -0.28 -2.41
C ILE A 319 11.11 0.45 -1.29
N ALA A 320 11.89 -0.26 -0.45
CA ALA A 320 12.69 0.39 0.59
C ALA A 320 13.73 1.35 -0.01
N ALA A 321 14.43 0.95 -1.07
CA ALA A 321 15.42 1.79 -1.74
C ALA A 321 14.78 3.00 -2.43
N PHE A 322 13.61 2.84 -3.05
CA PHE A 322 12.90 3.94 -3.68
C PHE A 322 12.39 4.95 -2.67
N GLY A 323 11.77 4.46 -1.58
CA GLY A 323 11.36 5.29 -0.45
C GLY A 323 12.54 6.09 0.09
N PHE A 324 13.71 5.49 0.25
CA PHE A 324 14.90 6.18 0.74
C PHE A 324 15.52 7.16 -0.27
N ALA A 325 15.71 6.74 -1.51
CA ALA A 325 16.42 7.51 -2.53
C ALA A 325 15.61 8.72 -2.99
N PHE A 326 14.28 8.61 -3.01
CA PHE A 326 13.40 9.60 -3.62
C PHE A 326 12.42 10.27 -2.65
N ALA A 327 12.18 9.78 -1.44
CA ALA A 327 11.37 10.52 -0.46
C ALA A 327 12.20 11.57 0.31
N ALA A 328 11.52 12.45 1.05
CA ALA A 328 12.17 13.44 1.91
C ALA A 328 12.90 12.74 3.08
N ALA A 329 14.15 13.14 3.32
CA ALA A 329 14.98 12.54 4.36
C ALA A 329 14.46 12.89 5.77
N THR A 330 14.39 11.89 6.64
CA THR A 330 14.14 12.04 8.08
C THR A 330 14.99 11.02 8.83
N GLU A 331 15.48 11.35 10.03
CA GLU A 331 16.31 10.41 10.82
C GLU A 331 15.57 9.10 11.13
N ARG A 332 14.27 9.15 11.42
CA ARG A 332 13.42 7.95 11.58
C ARG A 332 13.32 7.13 10.29
N GLY A 333 13.35 7.78 9.12
CA GLY A 333 13.33 7.13 7.82
C GLY A 333 14.57 6.28 7.57
N ASP A 334 15.75 6.74 7.98
CA ASP A 334 17.00 6.00 7.80
C ASP A 334 17.02 4.68 8.57
N ASP A 335 16.59 4.68 9.83
CA ASP A 335 16.55 3.48 10.67
C ASP A 335 15.50 2.47 10.19
N MET A 336 14.36 2.97 9.70
CA MET A 336 13.32 2.15 9.10
C MET A 336 13.83 1.47 7.83
N VAL A 337 14.44 2.23 6.91
CA VAL A 337 15.00 1.70 5.67
C VAL A 337 16.09 0.67 5.95
N LEU A 338 17.01 0.94 6.87
CA LEU A 338 18.05 -0.03 7.24
C LEU A 338 17.46 -1.33 7.80
N THR A 339 16.41 -1.23 8.61
CA THR A 339 15.73 -2.41 9.15
C THR A 339 15.07 -3.22 8.04
N MET A 340 14.36 -2.56 7.13
CA MET A 340 13.70 -3.21 5.99
C MET A 340 14.71 -3.84 5.02
N LEU A 341 15.80 -3.13 4.69
CA LEU A 341 16.86 -3.65 3.82
C LEU A 341 17.52 -4.88 4.45
N ARG A 342 17.84 -4.84 5.76
CA ARG A 342 18.42 -5.99 6.47
C ARG A 342 17.48 -7.20 6.43
N ARG A 343 16.20 -7.03 6.81
CA ARG A 343 15.23 -8.13 6.83
C ARG A 343 14.98 -8.69 5.42
N GLY A 344 14.86 -7.81 4.42
CA GLY A 344 14.69 -8.18 3.02
C GLY A 344 15.89 -8.91 2.42
N CYS A 345 17.13 -8.44 2.71
CA CYS A 345 18.34 -9.12 2.26
C CYS A 345 18.45 -10.52 2.88
N GLN A 346 18.15 -10.65 4.17
CA GLN A 346 18.09 -11.96 4.81
C GLN A 346 17.06 -12.87 4.12
N ALA A 347 15.87 -12.34 3.77
CA ALA A 347 14.83 -13.12 3.10
C ALA A 347 15.25 -13.65 1.73
N ILE A 348 15.90 -12.82 0.94
CA ILE A 348 16.40 -13.19 -0.38
C ILE A 348 17.43 -14.32 -0.28
N ARG A 349 18.31 -14.28 0.74
CA ARG A 349 19.28 -15.35 1.00
C ARG A 349 18.62 -16.64 1.48
N ASP A 350 17.74 -16.55 2.48
CA ASP A 350 17.03 -17.72 3.05
C ASP A 350 16.23 -18.48 1.97
N LEU A 351 15.62 -17.74 1.05
CA LEU A 351 14.72 -18.26 0.04
C LEU A 351 15.42 -18.58 -1.30
N GLY A 352 16.72 -18.30 -1.44
CA GLY A 352 17.46 -18.52 -2.69
C GLY A 352 16.78 -17.85 -3.89
N THR A 353 16.36 -16.60 -3.72
CA THR A 353 15.53 -15.88 -4.71
C THR A 353 16.32 -15.55 -5.97
N LEU A 354 17.60 -15.17 -5.84
CA LEU A 354 18.40 -14.74 -6.99
C LEU A 354 18.69 -15.91 -7.94
N GLU A 355 18.92 -17.11 -7.40
CA GLU A 355 19.05 -18.35 -8.18
C GLU A 355 17.76 -18.66 -8.93
N LEU A 356 16.60 -18.40 -8.31
CA LEU A 356 15.30 -18.61 -8.93
C LEU A 356 15.02 -17.64 -10.08
N ILE A 357 15.48 -16.39 -9.98
CA ILE A 357 15.38 -15.40 -11.06
C ILE A 357 16.35 -15.75 -12.19
N ALA A 358 17.59 -16.14 -11.88
CA ALA A 358 18.60 -16.49 -12.87
C ALA A 358 18.28 -17.80 -13.63
N ALA A 359 17.50 -18.70 -13.03
CA ALA A 359 17.10 -19.97 -13.66
C ALA A 359 15.91 -19.83 -14.64
N GLN A 360 15.42 -18.61 -14.89
CA GLN A 360 14.36 -18.38 -15.86
C GLN A 360 14.90 -18.53 -17.30
N PRO A 361 14.10 -19.13 -18.20
CA PRO A 361 14.53 -19.45 -19.56
C PRO A 361 14.81 -18.23 -20.44
#